data_AF-A0A8C7CM92-F1
#
_entry.id   AF-A0A8C7CM92-F1
#
_cell.length_a   1.000
_cell.length_b   1.000
_cell.length_c   1.000
_cell.angle_alpha   90.00
_cell.angle_beta   90.00
_cell.angle_gamma   90.00
#
_symmetry.space_group_name_H-M   'P 1'
#
loop_
_entity.id
_entity.type
_entity.pdbx_description
1 polymer ?
#
loop_
_entity_poly.entity_id
_entity_poly.type
_entity_poly.pdbx_seq_one_letter_code
_entity_poly.pdbx_strand_id
1 'polypeptide(L)'
;MYHLVLSLLFGALGTLGAPDVDEIKFLPGLQKQPNFKQYSGYFNVAGNKHLHYWFVESQKDPASSPVVLWLNGGPGCSSLDGLLTEHGPFLIQNDGMSLEYNPYSWNMIANMLYLESPAGVGYSYSDDSNYTTNDTEVSMNNFLALKEFFKAFPEYIKNEFFLTGESYGGIYIPTLAERVMEDTSMNLQGIAVGNGMSSYEMNDNSLVYFAYYHGLLGTSLWSDLQAYCCDGGKCDFYNNQNPNCSSNLNEVQDVVYNSGLNIYNLYAPCPGGVGQRVGNIPVRKVNHLVLVDPSCH
;
A
#
# COMPACT_ATOMS: atom_id res chain seq x y z
N MET A 1 -59.40 -37.83 17.44
CA MET A 1 -58.33 -37.91 16.42
C MET A 1 -58.14 -36.52 15.84
N TYR A 2 -57.23 -35.73 16.40
CA TYR A 2 -56.82 -34.44 15.83
C TYR A 2 -55.45 -34.67 15.19
N HIS A 3 -55.40 -34.63 13.86
CA HIS A 3 -54.13 -34.67 13.13
C HIS A 3 -53.57 -33.26 13.06
N LEU A 4 -52.48 -33.04 13.79
CA LEU A 4 -51.66 -31.84 13.71
C LEU A 4 -50.78 -31.97 12.46
N VAL A 5 -51.04 -31.17 11.43
CA VAL A 5 -50.16 -31.06 10.26
C VAL A 5 -49.03 -30.10 10.62
N LEU A 6 -47.83 -30.66 10.81
CA LEU A 6 -46.62 -29.88 11.05
C LEU A 6 -46.08 -29.39 9.70
N SER A 7 -46.39 -28.14 9.35
CA SER A 7 -45.82 -27.48 8.17
C SER A 7 -44.36 -27.12 8.45
N LEU A 8 -43.43 -27.94 7.95
CA LEU A 8 -42.01 -27.60 7.90
C LEU A 8 -41.79 -26.50 6.88
N LEU A 9 -41.76 -25.25 7.35
CA LEU A 9 -41.17 -24.13 6.62
C LEU A 9 -39.66 -24.37 6.52
N PHE A 10 -39.23 -24.94 5.40
CA PHE A 10 -37.83 -24.81 4.96
C PHE A 10 -37.61 -23.32 4.63
N GLY A 11 -37.15 -22.56 5.62
CA GLY A 11 -36.50 -21.28 5.34
C GLY A 11 -35.31 -21.57 4.45
N ALA A 12 -35.27 -20.98 3.26
CA ALA A 12 -34.07 -20.94 2.45
C ALA A 12 -33.01 -20.16 3.24
N LEU A 13 -32.19 -20.88 4.01
CA LEU A 13 -30.86 -20.42 4.36
C LEU A 13 -30.13 -20.34 3.02
N GLY A 14 -30.20 -19.17 2.39
CA GLY A 14 -29.33 -18.85 1.27
C GLY A 14 -27.92 -19.17 1.74
N THR A 15 -27.29 -20.14 1.08
CA THR A 15 -25.86 -20.33 1.20
C THR A 15 -25.24 -19.01 0.77
N LEU A 16 -24.81 -18.19 1.73
CA LEU A 16 -23.99 -17.02 1.44
C LEU A 16 -22.75 -17.57 0.74
N GLY A 17 -22.65 -17.32 -0.56
CA GLY A 17 -21.41 -17.41 -1.31
C GLY A 17 -21.07 -16.01 -1.81
N ALA A 18 -19.94 -15.88 -2.50
CA ALA A 18 -19.48 -14.63 -3.09
C ALA A 18 -20.62 -13.73 -3.65
N PRO A 19 -20.58 -12.41 -3.40
CA PRO A 19 -21.62 -11.49 -3.86
C PRO A 19 -21.63 -11.37 -5.39
N ASP A 20 -22.59 -12.05 -6.04
CA ASP A 20 -22.78 -12.02 -7.50
C ASP A 20 -22.92 -10.59 -8.08
N VAL A 21 -23.40 -9.65 -7.26
CA VAL A 21 -23.57 -8.24 -7.64
C VAL A 21 -22.25 -7.50 -7.81
N ASP A 22 -21.19 -7.95 -7.14
CA ASP A 22 -19.86 -7.33 -7.20
C ASP A 22 -18.97 -7.99 -8.27
N GLU A 23 -19.41 -9.11 -8.88
CA GLU A 23 -18.62 -9.86 -9.86
C GLU A 23 -18.37 -9.05 -11.15
N ILE A 24 -17.09 -8.86 -11.49
CA ILE A 24 -16.66 -8.21 -12.73
C ILE A 24 -16.72 -9.24 -13.87
N LYS A 25 -17.82 -9.22 -14.63
CA LYS A 25 -18.04 -10.12 -15.77
C LYS A 25 -17.27 -9.73 -17.02
N PHE A 26 -17.04 -8.43 -17.21
CA PHE A 26 -16.30 -7.88 -18.33
C PHE A 26 -15.48 -6.70 -17.86
N LEU A 27 -14.16 -6.80 -17.98
CA LEU A 27 -13.25 -5.69 -17.69
C LEU A 27 -12.78 -5.05 -19.01
N PRO A 28 -13.05 -3.75 -19.24
CA PRO A 28 -12.53 -3.01 -20.39
C PRO A 28 -11.00 -3.02 -20.42
N GLY A 29 -10.42 -2.94 -21.63
CA GLY A 29 -8.96 -2.95 -21.83
C GLY A 29 -8.34 -4.35 -21.97
N LEU A 30 -9.02 -5.41 -21.53
CA LEU A 30 -8.56 -6.79 -21.72
C LEU A 30 -8.93 -7.33 -23.10
N GLN A 31 -7.94 -7.86 -23.82
CA GLN A 31 -8.15 -8.59 -25.08
C GLN A 31 -8.82 -9.96 -24.88
N LYS A 32 -8.63 -10.55 -23.69
CA LYS A 32 -9.21 -11.85 -23.30
C LYS A 32 -9.66 -11.78 -21.85
N GLN A 33 -10.92 -12.14 -21.60
CA GLN A 33 -11.47 -12.19 -20.24
C GLN A 33 -10.80 -13.29 -19.40
N PRO A 34 -10.62 -13.06 -18.09
CA PRO A 34 -9.90 -13.97 -17.21
C PRO A 34 -10.66 -15.29 -17.01
N ASN A 35 -9.91 -16.34 -16.70
CA ASN A 35 -10.43 -17.66 -16.34
C ASN A 35 -10.57 -17.86 -14.81
N PHE A 36 -10.29 -16.81 -14.04
CA PHE A 36 -10.52 -16.72 -12.59
C PHE A 36 -11.57 -15.63 -12.34
N LYS A 37 -12.31 -15.74 -11.24
CA LYS A 37 -13.29 -14.72 -10.89
C LYS A 37 -12.63 -13.52 -10.22
N GLN A 38 -13.30 -12.40 -10.36
CA GLN A 38 -12.89 -11.15 -9.72
C GLN A 38 -14.10 -10.32 -9.36
N TYR A 39 -13.98 -9.57 -8.29
CA TYR A 39 -15.06 -8.85 -7.65
C TYR A 39 -14.59 -7.44 -7.30
N SER A 40 -15.44 -6.46 -7.51
CA SER A 40 -15.20 -5.07 -7.10
C SER A 40 -16.46 -4.52 -6.46
N GLY A 41 -16.35 -4.11 -5.21
CA GLY A 41 -17.47 -3.62 -4.41
C GLY A 41 -17.00 -2.78 -3.23
N TYR A 42 -17.82 -2.72 -2.18
CA TYR A 42 -17.53 -1.92 -0.99
C TYR A 42 -17.78 -2.70 0.30
N PHE A 43 -16.91 -2.49 1.30
CA PHE A 43 -17.16 -2.88 2.68
C PHE A 43 -17.58 -1.68 3.51
N ASN A 44 -18.70 -1.82 4.21
CA ASN A 44 -19.21 -0.80 5.12
C ASN A 44 -18.54 -0.96 6.48
N VAL A 45 -17.83 0.06 6.95
CA VAL A 45 -17.07 0.03 8.21
C VAL A 45 -17.61 1.06 9.20
N ALA A 46 -16.92 1.30 10.32
CA ALA A 46 -17.44 2.14 11.40
C ALA A 46 -17.77 3.58 10.93
N GLY A 47 -18.87 4.11 11.47
CA GLY A 47 -19.41 5.41 11.09
C GLY A 47 -20.21 5.31 9.78
N ASN A 48 -19.82 6.11 8.79
CA ASN A 48 -20.45 6.17 7.45
C ASN A 48 -19.42 5.94 6.33
N LYS A 49 -18.40 5.11 6.61
CA LYS A 49 -17.25 4.89 5.71
C LYS A 49 -17.44 3.62 4.89
N HIS A 50 -17.07 3.71 3.62
CA HIS A 50 -17.19 2.66 2.61
C HIS A 50 -15.84 2.45 1.95
N LEU A 51 -15.22 1.29 2.17
CA LEU A 51 -13.92 0.97 1.59
C LEU A 51 -14.11 0.14 0.32
N HIS A 52 -13.68 0.68 -0.82
CA HIS A 52 -13.63 -0.03 -2.08
C HIS A 52 -12.62 -1.17 -2.00
N TYR A 53 -13.01 -2.32 -2.56
CA TYR A 53 -12.12 -3.46 -2.71
C TYR A 53 -12.14 -3.95 -4.15
N TRP A 54 -11.02 -4.52 -4.58
CA TRP A 54 -10.94 -5.37 -5.76
C TRP A 54 -10.31 -6.71 -5.34
N PHE A 55 -11.13 -7.76 -5.35
CA PHE A 55 -10.71 -9.12 -5.03
C PHE A 55 -10.53 -9.92 -6.32
N VAL A 56 -9.36 -10.55 -6.48
CA VAL A 56 -9.07 -11.43 -7.63
C VAL A 56 -8.73 -12.82 -7.10
N GLU A 57 -9.53 -13.80 -7.49
CA GLU A 57 -9.32 -15.18 -7.08
C GLU A 57 -7.99 -15.72 -7.64
N SER A 58 -7.49 -16.78 -6.98
CA SER A 58 -6.32 -17.48 -7.46
C SER A 58 -6.57 -18.08 -8.85
N GLN A 59 -5.58 -17.98 -9.72
CA GLN A 59 -5.63 -18.60 -11.06
C GLN A 59 -5.62 -20.13 -10.99
N LYS A 60 -5.21 -20.70 -9.84
CA LYS A 60 -5.16 -22.14 -9.60
C LYS A 60 -5.76 -22.46 -8.23
N ASP A 61 -6.73 -23.37 -8.23
CA ASP A 61 -7.34 -23.95 -7.03
C ASP A 61 -7.79 -22.91 -5.97
N PRO A 62 -8.55 -21.87 -6.34
CA PRO A 62 -8.87 -20.74 -5.46
C PRO A 62 -9.50 -21.14 -4.13
N ALA A 63 -10.35 -22.19 -4.12
CA ALA A 63 -10.96 -22.71 -2.90
C ALA A 63 -9.95 -23.16 -1.82
N SER A 64 -8.73 -23.55 -2.20
CA SER A 64 -7.68 -23.97 -1.27
C SER A 64 -6.50 -23.02 -1.18
N SER A 65 -6.37 -22.07 -2.11
CA SER A 65 -5.29 -21.09 -2.13
C SER A 65 -5.42 -20.09 -0.97
N PRO A 66 -4.32 -19.55 -0.44
CA PRO A 66 -4.38 -18.55 0.63
C PRO A 66 -5.17 -17.30 0.22
N VAL A 67 -5.75 -16.61 1.19
CA VAL A 67 -6.22 -15.23 1.01
C VAL A 67 -5.09 -14.29 1.43
N VAL A 68 -4.81 -13.30 0.60
CA VAL A 68 -3.75 -12.32 0.85
C VAL A 68 -4.34 -10.92 0.70
N LEU A 69 -4.36 -10.16 1.79
CA LEU A 69 -4.67 -8.72 1.74
C LEU A 69 -3.44 -7.97 1.23
N TRP A 70 -3.65 -7.01 0.33
CA TRP A 70 -2.65 -6.03 -0.08
C TRP A 70 -3.10 -4.60 0.24
N LEU A 71 -2.20 -3.82 0.87
CA LEU A 71 -2.36 -2.39 1.15
C LEU A 71 -1.16 -1.59 0.65
N ASN A 72 -1.37 -0.66 -0.30
CA ASN A 72 -0.38 0.37 -0.58
C ASN A 72 -0.31 1.39 0.59
N GLY A 73 0.74 2.21 0.59
CA GLY A 73 1.05 3.17 1.66
C GLY A 73 0.52 4.59 1.42
N GLY A 74 1.45 5.56 1.40
CA GLY A 74 1.15 7.00 1.30
C GLY A 74 1.59 7.75 2.56
N PRO A 75 0.72 7.98 3.56
CA PRO A 75 -0.68 7.52 3.69
C PRO A 75 -1.62 8.18 2.67
N GLY A 76 -2.62 7.42 2.19
CA GLY A 76 -3.64 7.92 1.26
C GLY A 76 -3.46 7.52 -0.21
N CYS A 77 -2.51 6.62 -0.51
CA CYS A 77 -2.34 6.07 -1.85
C CYS A 77 -3.26 4.86 -2.07
N SER A 78 -3.73 4.69 -3.30
CA SER A 78 -4.63 3.59 -3.66
C SER A 78 -3.91 2.25 -3.73
N SER A 79 -4.55 1.20 -3.21
CA SER A 79 -4.08 -0.19 -3.37
C SER A 79 -4.31 -0.75 -4.77
N LEU A 80 -5.02 -0.04 -5.65
CA LEU A 80 -5.14 -0.40 -7.06
C LEU A 80 -3.88 -0.06 -7.85
N ASP A 81 -2.96 0.75 -7.30
CA ASP A 81 -1.60 0.85 -7.82
C ASP A 81 -0.93 -0.54 -7.79
N GLY A 82 -0.93 -1.21 -6.64
CA GLY A 82 -0.41 -2.58 -6.53
C GLY A 82 -1.06 -3.60 -7.46
N LEU A 83 -2.35 -3.40 -7.78
CA LEU A 83 -3.03 -4.23 -8.78
C LEU A 83 -2.54 -3.91 -10.20
N LEU A 84 -2.55 -2.64 -10.60
CA LEU A 84 -2.41 -2.24 -11.99
C LEU A 84 -0.98 -1.95 -12.43
N THR A 85 -0.04 -1.77 -11.50
CA THR A 85 1.34 -1.38 -11.81
C THR A 85 2.40 -2.29 -11.19
N GLU A 86 2.06 -3.04 -10.12
CA GLU A 86 3.02 -3.89 -9.40
C GLU A 86 2.83 -5.39 -9.69
N HIS A 87 1.84 -6.04 -9.05
CA HIS A 87 1.74 -7.50 -9.00
C HIS A 87 0.33 -8.06 -9.22
N GLY A 88 -0.63 -7.25 -9.63
CA GLY A 88 -1.94 -7.74 -10.04
C GLY A 88 -1.91 -8.54 -11.34
N PRO A 89 -3.03 -9.21 -11.67
CA PRO A 89 -3.11 -10.13 -12.81
C PRO A 89 -2.98 -9.45 -14.17
N PHE A 90 -3.23 -8.15 -14.24
CA PHE A 90 -3.14 -7.35 -15.44
C PHE A 90 -2.62 -5.97 -15.11
N LEU A 91 -1.69 -5.49 -15.93
CA LEU A 91 -1.03 -4.19 -15.75
C LEU A 91 -1.51 -3.19 -16.80
N ILE A 92 -1.77 -1.95 -16.35
CA ILE A 92 -2.16 -0.84 -17.21
C ILE A 92 -0.99 -0.41 -18.11
N GLN A 93 -1.25 -0.24 -19.40
CA GLN A 93 -0.25 0.19 -20.37
C GLN A 93 -0.17 1.70 -20.48
N ASN A 94 0.90 2.20 -21.11
CA ASN A 94 1.17 3.64 -21.28
C ASN A 94 0.07 4.42 -22.02
N ASP A 95 -0.82 3.75 -22.74
CA ASP A 95 -1.98 4.40 -23.38
C ASP A 95 -3.10 4.74 -22.39
N GLY A 96 -3.00 4.28 -21.13
CA GLY A 96 -4.00 4.48 -20.08
C GLY A 96 -5.32 3.73 -20.33
N MET A 97 -5.33 2.77 -21.25
CA MET A 97 -6.55 2.06 -21.65
C MET A 97 -6.37 0.54 -21.75
N SER A 98 -5.23 0.08 -22.26
CA SER A 98 -4.98 -1.34 -22.51
C SER A 98 -4.48 -2.04 -21.25
N LEU A 99 -4.98 -3.25 -21.00
CA LEU A 99 -4.55 -4.11 -19.90
C LEU A 99 -3.84 -5.35 -20.47
N GLU A 100 -2.61 -5.60 -20.02
CA GLU A 100 -1.84 -6.79 -20.39
C GLU A 100 -1.69 -7.75 -19.21
N TYR A 101 -1.81 -9.05 -19.46
CA TYR A 101 -1.64 -10.07 -18.42
C TYR A 101 -0.23 -10.05 -17.84
N ASN A 102 -0.13 -10.07 -16.52
CA ASN A 102 1.12 -10.15 -15.79
C ASN A 102 1.53 -11.61 -15.58
N PRO A 103 2.64 -12.09 -16.17
CA PRO A 103 3.12 -13.46 -15.96
C PRO A 103 3.75 -13.69 -14.58
N TYR A 104 3.86 -12.65 -13.75
CA TYR A 104 4.41 -12.70 -12.39
C TYR A 104 3.38 -12.31 -11.33
N SER A 105 2.09 -12.34 -11.67
CA SER A 105 1.06 -11.92 -10.72
C SER A 105 1.03 -12.80 -9.47
N TRP A 106 0.86 -12.15 -8.31
CA TRP A 106 0.69 -12.87 -7.06
C TRP A 106 -0.59 -13.71 -7.03
N ASN A 107 -1.63 -13.35 -7.80
CA ASN A 107 -2.85 -14.16 -7.86
C ASN A 107 -2.66 -15.49 -8.59
N MET A 108 -1.49 -15.78 -9.18
CA MET A 108 -1.18 -17.10 -9.73
C MET A 108 -1.27 -18.21 -8.66
N ILE A 109 -1.05 -17.87 -7.38
CA ILE A 109 -1.02 -18.82 -6.26
C ILE A 109 -1.84 -18.39 -5.02
N ALA A 110 -2.47 -17.22 -5.06
CA ALA A 110 -3.25 -16.68 -3.94
C ALA A 110 -4.54 -16.00 -4.41
N ASN A 111 -5.54 -15.93 -3.53
CA ASN A 111 -6.70 -15.07 -3.67
C ASN A 111 -6.33 -13.69 -3.13
N MET A 112 -6.14 -12.70 -4.01
CA MET A 112 -5.62 -11.39 -3.64
C MET A 112 -6.76 -10.40 -3.40
N LEU A 113 -6.79 -9.78 -2.22
CA LEU A 113 -7.70 -8.71 -1.85
C LEU A 113 -6.95 -7.37 -1.85
N TYR A 114 -7.19 -6.54 -2.84
CA TYR A 114 -6.70 -5.16 -2.89
C TYR A 114 -7.75 -4.25 -2.25
N LEU A 115 -7.41 -3.57 -1.17
CA LEU A 115 -8.35 -2.73 -0.42
C LEU A 115 -7.90 -1.27 -0.47
N GLU A 116 -8.72 -0.39 -1.04
CA GLU A 116 -8.44 1.05 -1.02
C GLU A 116 -8.78 1.62 0.36
N SER A 117 -7.76 1.99 1.13
CA SER A 117 -7.92 2.44 2.52
C SER A 117 -6.91 3.54 2.84
N PRO A 118 -7.25 4.54 3.66
CA PRO A 118 -8.54 4.76 4.34
C PRO A 118 -9.67 5.32 3.45
N ALA A 119 -10.83 5.62 4.04
CA ALA A 119 -11.91 6.31 3.33
C ALA A 119 -11.43 7.64 2.74
N GLY A 120 -11.82 7.93 1.48
CA GLY A 120 -11.31 9.05 0.69
C GLY A 120 -10.19 8.67 -0.28
N VAL A 121 -9.59 7.48 -0.15
CA VAL A 121 -8.59 6.95 -1.08
C VAL A 121 -9.27 6.31 -2.29
N GLY A 122 -8.91 6.76 -3.49
CA GLY A 122 -9.41 6.18 -4.74
C GLY A 122 -10.93 6.25 -4.84
N TYR A 123 -11.58 5.10 -4.91
CA TYR A 123 -13.03 4.97 -4.92
C TYR A 123 -13.66 4.84 -3.53
N SER A 124 -12.87 4.63 -2.46
CA SER A 124 -13.36 4.63 -1.08
C SER A 124 -13.87 5.99 -0.65
N TYR A 125 -14.97 6.03 0.10
CA TYR A 125 -15.62 7.29 0.47
C TYR A 125 -16.28 7.24 1.86
N SER A 126 -16.80 8.39 2.30
CA SER A 126 -17.61 8.53 3.52
C SER A 126 -18.84 9.37 3.18
N ASP A 127 -20.03 9.00 3.68
CA ASP A 127 -21.27 9.73 3.37
C ASP A 127 -21.21 11.20 3.82
N ASP A 128 -20.49 11.48 4.89
CA ASP A 128 -20.29 12.83 5.43
C ASP A 128 -19.07 13.57 4.85
N SER A 129 -18.34 12.92 3.93
CA SER A 129 -17.09 13.41 3.33
C SER A 129 -16.00 13.81 4.34
N ASN A 130 -16.05 13.29 5.57
CA ASN A 130 -15.00 13.49 6.55
C ASN A 130 -13.92 12.39 6.45
N TYR A 131 -12.76 12.77 5.93
CA TYR A 131 -11.61 11.87 5.73
C TYR A 131 -10.49 12.06 6.76
N THR A 132 -10.71 12.89 7.78
CA THR A 132 -9.73 13.05 8.87
C THR A 132 -9.65 11.75 9.65
N THR A 133 -8.45 11.19 9.81
CA THR A 133 -8.26 9.92 10.51
C THR A 133 -6.87 9.82 11.16
N ASN A 134 -6.57 8.69 11.79
CA ASN A 134 -5.28 8.35 12.39
C ASN A 134 -5.05 6.83 12.35
N ASP A 135 -3.83 6.38 12.66
CA ASP A 135 -3.42 4.97 12.56
C ASP A 135 -4.37 4.01 13.31
N THR A 136 -4.82 4.38 14.51
CA THR A 136 -5.72 3.55 15.33
C THR A 136 -7.08 3.35 14.66
N GLU A 137 -7.64 4.42 14.10
CA GLU A 137 -8.92 4.39 13.39
C GLU A 137 -8.79 3.63 12.06
N VAL A 138 -7.71 3.85 11.30
CA VAL A 138 -7.45 3.11 10.05
C VAL A 138 -7.32 1.61 10.32
N SER A 139 -6.54 1.22 11.34
CA SER A 139 -6.40 -0.18 11.75
C SER A 139 -7.77 -0.79 12.13
N MET A 140 -8.62 -0.08 12.88
CA MET A 140 -9.96 -0.55 13.23
C MET A 140 -10.87 -0.70 12.00
N ASN A 141 -10.87 0.28 11.10
CA ASN A 141 -11.69 0.23 9.89
C ASN A 141 -11.24 -0.89 8.95
N ASN A 142 -9.94 -1.11 8.79
CA ASN A 142 -9.42 -2.24 8.01
C ASN A 142 -9.80 -3.59 8.63
N PHE A 143 -9.75 -3.70 9.97
CA PHE A 143 -10.22 -4.90 10.66
C PHE A 143 -11.71 -5.16 10.41
N LEU A 144 -12.56 -4.14 10.49
CA LEU A 144 -13.99 -4.26 10.17
C LEU A 144 -14.23 -4.61 8.69
N ALA A 145 -13.43 -4.06 7.77
CA ALA A 145 -13.50 -4.43 6.36
C ALA A 145 -13.17 -5.92 6.14
N LEU A 146 -12.17 -6.46 6.85
CA LEU A 146 -11.88 -7.90 6.82
C LEU A 146 -13.04 -8.75 7.37
N LYS A 147 -13.74 -8.28 8.42
CA LYS A 147 -14.95 -8.95 8.91
C LYS A 147 -16.04 -8.98 7.85
N GLU A 148 -16.28 -7.87 7.16
CA GLU A 148 -17.26 -7.82 6.07
C GLU A 148 -16.82 -8.65 4.86
N PHE A 149 -15.52 -8.68 4.51
CA PHE A 149 -14.97 -9.57 3.48
C PHE A 149 -15.30 -11.03 3.78
N PHE A 150 -14.91 -11.55 4.95
CA PHE A 150 -15.16 -12.96 5.26
C PHE A 150 -16.64 -13.31 5.49
N LYS A 151 -17.49 -12.31 5.73
CA LYS A 151 -18.94 -12.47 5.74
C LYS A 151 -19.53 -12.52 4.33
N ALA A 152 -18.99 -11.75 3.39
CA ALA A 152 -19.38 -11.74 1.99
C ALA A 152 -18.84 -12.97 1.23
N PHE A 153 -17.66 -13.47 1.62
CA PHE A 153 -17.00 -14.63 1.04
C PHE A 153 -16.71 -15.71 2.11
N PRO A 154 -17.74 -16.29 2.74
CA PRO A 154 -17.56 -17.23 3.85
C PRO A 154 -16.86 -18.53 3.44
N GLU A 155 -16.79 -18.86 2.15
CA GLU A 155 -16.01 -19.97 1.61
C GLU A 155 -14.50 -19.84 1.91
N TYR A 156 -13.98 -18.62 2.09
CA TYR A 156 -12.56 -18.37 2.31
C TYR A 156 -12.15 -18.24 3.78
N ILE A 157 -13.09 -18.29 4.75
CA ILE A 157 -12.78 -18.07 6.18
C ILE A 157 -11.75 -19.05 6.75
N LYS A 158 -11.66 -20.26 6.17
CA LYS A 158 -10.73 -21.31 6.62
C LYS A 158 -9.38 -21.27 5.90
N ASN A 159 -9.27 -20.52 4.81
CA ASN A 159 -8.05 -20.45 4.02
C ASN A 159 -6.95 -19.79 4.85
N GLU A 160 -5.70 -20.16 4.60
CA GLU A 160 -4.57 -19.46 5.19
C GLU A 160 -4.66 -17.97 4.83
N PHE A 161 -4.53 -17.09 5.82
CA PHE A 161 -4.69 -15.67 5.63
C PHE A 161 -3.38 -14.92 5.90
N PHE A 162 -3.00 -14.05 4.97
CA PHE A 162 -1.80 -13.21 5.08
C PHE A 162 -2.14 -11.73 4.91
N LEU A 163 -1.48 -10.89 5.71
CA LEU A 163 -1.57 -9.43 5.60
C LEU A 163 -0.30 -8.89 4.95
N THR A 164 -0.44 -8.22 3.81
CA THR A 164 0.71 -7.71 3.06
C THR A 164 0.52 -6.25 2.65
N GLY A 165 1.62 -5.50 2.53
CA GLY A 165 1.55 -4.12 2.09
C GLY A 165 2.91 -3.47 1.89
N GLU A 166 2.91 -2.21 1.46
CA GLU A 166 4.12 -1.47 1.08
C GLU A 166 4.19 -0.07 1.69
N SER A 167 5.40 0.45 1.93
CA SER A 167 5.64 1.84 2.35
C SER A 167 4.97 2.15 3.70
N TYR A 168 4.01 3.08 3.79
CA TYR A 168 3.22 3.29 5.01
C TYR A 168 2.39 2.05 5.42
N GLY A 169 2.26 1.06 4.53
CA GLY A 169 1.86 -0.32 4.86
C GLY A 169 2.68 -0.93 6.00
N GLY A 170 3.90 -0.45 6.25
CA GLY A 170 4.70 -0.81 7.44
C GLY A 170 4.12 -0.37 8.79
N ILE A 171 3.18 0.58 8.79
CA ILE A 171 2.36 0.94 9.96
C ILE A 171 1.00 0.22 9.89
N TYR A 172 0.35 0.23 8.72
CA TYR A 172 -0.98 -0.37 8.56
C TYR A 172 -1.01 -1.87 8.86
N ILE A 173 -0.05 -2.63 8.32
CA ILE A 173 -0.06 -4.09 8.40
C ILE A 173 0.19 -4.58 9.84
N PRO A 174 1.21 -4.12 10.58
CA PRO A 174 1.41 -4.57 11.96
C PRO A 174 0.28 -4.16 12.91
N THR A 175 -0.23 -2.93 12.78
CA THR A 175 -1.35 -2.47 13.63
C THR A 175 -2.66 -3.19 13.31
N LEU A 176 -2.88 -3.61 12.07
CA LEU A 176 -4.01 -4.47 11.69
C LEU A 176 -3.81 -5.91 12.18
N ALA A 177 -2.58 -6.44 12.05
CA ALA A 177 -2.25 -7.79 12.47
C ALA A 177 -2.50 -7.99 13.97
N GLU A 178 -2.18 -7.00 14.81
CA GLU A 178 -2.50 -7.03 16.25
C GLU A 178 -3.99 -7.31 16.50
N ARG A 179 -4.89 -6.64 15.76
CA ARG A 179 -6.33 -6.86 15.87
C ARG A 179 -6.76 -8.23 15.34
N VAL A 180 -6.22 -8.63 14.19
CA VAL A 180 -6.56 -9.91 13.55
C VAL A 180 -6.10 -11.09 14.41
N MET A 181 -4.96 -10.98 15.09
CA MET A 181 -4.45 -12.01 15.99
C MET A 181 -5.39 -12.29 17.19
N GLU A 182 -6.17 -11.30 17.62
CA GLU A 182 -7.17 -11.47 18.68
C GLU A 182 -8.46 -12.13 18.19
N ASP A 183 -8.72 -12.11 16.87
CA ASP A 183 -9.91 -12.70 16.26
C ASP A 183 -9.64 -14.14 15.76
N THR A 184 -9.93 -15.11 16.64
CA THR A 184 -9.78 -16.55 16.34
C THR A 184 -10.60 -17.07 15.15
N SER A 185 -11.50 -16.27 14.57
CA SER A 185 -12.24 -16.67 13.37
C SER A 185 -11.41 -16.53 12.08
N MET A 186 -10.37 -15.68 12.06
CA MET A 186 -9.49 -15.50 10.91
C MET A 186 -8.23 -16.36 11.04
N ASN A 187 -7.92 -17.15 10.02
CA ASN A 187 -6.79 -18.08 10.03
C ASN A 187 -5.45 -17.38 9.64
N LEU A 188 -5.06 -16.36 10.40
CA LEU A 188 -3.83 -15.59 10.14
C LEU A 188 -2.57 -16.48 10.26
N GLN A 189 -1.78 -16.52 9.19
CA GLN A 189 -0.53 -17.29 9.12
C GLN A 189 0.73 -16.43 9.10
N GLY A 190 0.63 -15.17 8.65
CA GLY A 190 1.79 -14.29 8.62
C GLY A 190 1.52 -12.93 8.01
N ILE A 191 2.55 -12.10 8.06
CA ILE A 191 2.55 -10.77 7.45
C ILE A 191 3.81 -10.57 6.60
N ALA A 192 3.72 -9.71 5.59
CA ALA A 192 4.87 -9.27 4.81
C ALA A 192 4.77 -7.77 4.49
N VAL A 193 5.89 -7.05 4.55
CA VAL A 193 5.91 -5.61 4.28
C VAL A 193 7.07 -5.28 3.36
N GLY A 194 6.78 -4.72 2.18
CA GLY A 194 7.77 -4.19 1.24
C GLY A 194 8.16 -2.75 1.59
N ASN A 195 9.47 -2.46 1.63
CA ASN A 195 10.02 -1.11 1.82
C ASN A 195 9.28 -0.26 2.90
N GLY A 196 8.94 -0.89 4.03
CA GLY A 196 7.97 -0.35 4.97
C GLY A 196 8.52 0.70 5.94
N MET A 197 7.67 1.66 6.30
CA MET A 197 7.93 2.56 7.43
C MET A 197 7.67 1.82 8.75
N SER A 198 8.74 1.39 9.42
CA SER A 198 8.64 0.72 10.75
C SER A 198 9.11 1.59 11.91
N SER A 199 10.00 2.54 11.63
CA SER A 199 10.52 3.50 12.61
C SER A 199 11.04 4.71 11.86
N TYR A 200 10.47 5.89 12.14
CA TYR A 200 10.94 7.15 11.58
C TYR A 200 12.40 7.43 11.94
N GLU A 201 12.77 7.19 13.20
CA GLU A 201 14.16 7.38 13.65
C GLU A 201 15.15 6.49 12.87
N MET A 202 14.85 5.21 12.69
CA MET A 202 15.73 4.32 11.94
C MET A 202 15.78 4.69 10.46
N ASN A 203 14.63 5.02 9.87
CA ASN A 203 14.53 5.48 8.49
C ASN A 203 15.41 6.72 8.27
N ASP A 204 15.20 7.78 9.04
CA ASP A 204 15.86 9.07 8.86
C ASP A 204 17.36 8.95 9.13
N ASN A 205 17.75 8.22 10.18
CA ASN A 205 19.16 7.95 10.46
C ASN A 205 19.83 7.21 9.30
N SER A 206 19.21 6.13 8.81
CA SER A 206 19.78 5.32 7.74
C SER A 206 19.82 6.05 6.40
N LEU A 207 18.87 6.93 6.10
CA LEU A 207 18.79 7.71 4.87
C LEU A 207 20.01 8.62 4.69
N VAL A 208 20.46 9.30 5.74
CA VAL A 208 21.64 10.18 5.65
C VAL A 208 22.90 9.39 5.34
N TYR A 209 23.08 8.24 5.99
CA TYR A 209 24.17 7.31 5.65
C TYR A 209 24.04 6.79 4.21
N PHE A 210 22.84 6.38 3.80
CA PHE A 210 22.56 5.93 2.44
C PHE A 210 22.97 7.00 1.43
N ALA A 211 22.52 8.24 1.61
CA ALA A 211 22.80 9.35 0.71
C ALA A 211 24.32 9.62 0.58
N TYR A 212 25.07 9.60 1.67
CA TYR A 212 26.53 9.77 1.59
C TYR A 212 27.21 8.60 0.87
N TYR A 213 26.95 7.36 1.27
CA TYR A 213 27.63 6.20 0.70
C TYR A 213 27.17 5.83 -0.73
N HIS A 214 26.06 6.39 -1.19
CA HIS A 214 25.61 6.34 -2.58
C HIS A 214 26.10 7.55 -3.41
N GLY A 215 26.96 8.39 -2.84
CA GLY A 215 27.64 9.47 -3.56
C GLY A 215 26.80 10.71 -3.80
N LEU A 216 25.70 10.89 -3.05
CA LEU A 216 24.81 12.05 -3.17
C LEU A 216 25.34 13.24 -2.38
N LEU A 217 26.02 12.99 -1.26
CA LEU A 217 26.54 14.02 -0.36
C LEU A 217 28.06 14.19 -0.53
N GLY A 218 28.52 15.44 -0.61
CA GLY A 218 29.95 15.76 -0.67
C GLY A 218 30.66 15.55 0.68
N THR A 219 31.98 15.34 0.65
CA THR A 219 32.79 15.08 1.86
C THR A 219 32.78 16.24 2.87
N SER A 220 32.58 17.47 2.42
CA SER A 220 32.45 18.64 3.31
C SER A 220 31.17 18.52 4.15
N LEU A 221 30.01 18.39 3.49
CA LEU A 221 28.71 18.21 4.16
C LEU A 221 28.73 17.00 5.09
N TRP A 222 29.34 15.89 4.65
CA TRP A 222 29.49 14.71 5.50
C TRP A 222 30.31 14.97 6.76
N SER A 223 31.41 15.71 6.64
CA SER A 223 32.25 16.06 7.80
C SER A 223 31.49 16.93 8.79
N ASP A 224 30.68 17.87 8.31
CA ASP A 224 29.86 18.74 9.15
C ASP A 224 28.71 17.95 9.82
N LEU A 225 28.06 17.04 9.10
CA LEU A 225 27.08 16.11 9.67
C LEU A 225 27.71 15.29 10.80
N GLN A 226 28.90 14.71 10.59
CA GLN A 226 29.62 13.96 11.62
C GLN A 226 30.00 14.83 12.83
N ALA A 227 30.39 16.08 12.60
CA ALA A 227 30.81 17.00 13.67
C ALA A 227 29.65 17.52 14.51
N TYR A 228 28.48 17.75 13.90
CA TYR A 228 27.36 18.43 14.58
C TYR A 228 26.20 17.50 14.95
N CYS A 229 26.03 16.37 14.26
CA CYS A 229 24.93 15.44 14.49
C CYS A 229 25.34 14.18 15.28
N CYS A 230 26.64 13.96 15.48
CA CYS A 230 27.13 12.71 16.06
C CYS A 230 27.94 12.95 17.33
N ASP A 231 27.79 12.07 18.31
CA ASP A 231 28.56 12.03 19.54
C ASP A 231 28.96 10.58 19.87
N GLY A 232 30.24 10.38 20.22
CA GLY A 232 30.76 9.06 20.58
C GLY A 232 30.59 7.98 19.50
N GLY A 233 30.54 8.35 18.22
CA GLY A 233 30.33 7.42 17.09
C GLY A 233 28.87 7.01 16.87
N LYS A 234 27.92 7.63 17.58
CA LYS A 234 26.49 7.51 17.31
C LYS A 234 25.99 8.82 16.70
N CYS A 235 25.20 8.72 15.65
CA CYS A 235 24.59 9.87 15.00
C CYS A 235 23.10 9.91 15.28
N ASP A 236 22.60 11.10 15.54
CA ASP A 236 21.17 11.40 15.57
C ASP A 236 20.89 12.38 14.44
N PHE A 237 20.23 11.89 13.40
CA PHE A 237 19.75 12.62 12.25
C PHE A 237 18.21 12.76 12.26
N TYR A 238 17.55 12.32 13.33
CA TYR A 238 16.10 12.31 13.44
C TYR A 238 15.58 13.52 14.22
N ASN A 239 16.06 13.73 15.45
CA ASN A 239 15.54 14.80 16.33
C ASN A 239 16.63 15.56 17.07
N ASN A 240 17.82 15.64 16.47
CA ASN A 240 18.95 16.37 17.03
C ASN A 240 18.66 17.88 17.15
N GLN A 241 18.90 18.42 18.34
CA GLN A 241 18.58 19.81 18.69
C GLN A 241 19.69 20.81 18.31
N ASN A 242 20.83 20.33 17.79
CA ASN A 242 21.93 21.20 17.36
C ASN A 242 21.54 21.96 16.07
N PRO A 243 21.47 23.31 16.08
CA PRO A 243 21.05 24.08 14.91
C PRO A 243 21.92 23.86 13.66
N ASN A 244 23.22 23.59 13.85
CA ASN A 244 24.11 23.28 12.72
C ASN A 244 23.80 21.91 12.13
N CYS A 245 23.44 20.94 12.97
CA CYS A 245 22.96 19.64 12.49
C CYS A 245 21.68 19.81 11.68
N SER A 246 20.68 20.52 12.22
CA SER A 246 19.41 20.77 11.52
C SER A 246 19.63 21.49 10.18
N SER A 247 20.53 22.48 10.13
CA SER A 247 20.86 23.17 8.88
C SER A 247 21.48 22.24 7.84
N ASN A 248 22.38 21.34 8.25
CA ASN A 248 22.99 20.37 7.34
C ASN A 248 21.99 19.30 6.88
N LEU A 249 21.08 18.87 7.76
CA LEU A 249 20.01 17.94 7.41
C LEU A 249 19.03 18.55 6.40
N ASN A 250 18.77 19.85 6.46
CA ASN A 250 17.99 20.52 5.41
C ASN A 250 18.68 20.44 4.04
N GLU A 251 20.01 20.58 3.98
CA GLU A 251 20.76 20.40 2.72
C GLU A 251 20.67 18.94 2.23
N VAL A 252 20.73 17.95 3.14
CA VAL A 252 20.51 16.54 2.79
C VAL A 252 19.10 16.33 2.22
N GLN A 253 18.08 16.93 2.84
CA GLN A 253 16.71 16.85 2.34
C GLN A 253 16.59 17.46 0.95
N ASP A 254 17.18 18.63 0.71
CA ASP A 254 17.17 19.25 -0.62
C ASP A 254 17.84 18.38 -1.67
N VAL A 255 18.95 17.71 -1.33
CA VAL A 255 19.60 16.76 -2.23
C VAL A 255 18.71 15.53 -2.47
N VAL A 256 18.17 14.90 -1.44
CA VAL A 256 17.42 13.64 -1.61
C VAL A 256 16.07 13.84 -2.29
N TYR A 257 15.36 14.90 -1.92
CA TYR A 257 13.94 15.11 -2.27
C TYR A 257 13.73 16.17 -3.36
N ASN A 258 14.52 17.24 -3.37
CA ASN A 258 14.24 18.43 -4.19
C ASN A 258 15.21 18.60 -5.38
N SER A 259 16.19 17.71 -5.52
CA SER A 259 17.22 17.81 -6.55
C SER A 259 16.90 17.05 -7.83
N GLY A 260 15.66 16.58 -8.04
CA GLY A 260 15.29 15.79 -9.23
C GLY A 260 15.85 14.38 -9.27
N LEU A 261 16.31 13.87 -8.13
CA LEU A 261 16.55 12.45 -7.93
C LEU A 261 15.21 11.74 -7.73
N ASN A 262 15.09 10.53 -8.27
CA ASN A 262 13.96 9.67 -7.99
C ASN A 262 14.18 8.97 -6.65
N ILE A 263 13.45 9.38 -5.62
CA ILE A 263 13.60 8.80 -4.28
C ILE A 263 13.11 7.35 -4.20
N TYR A 264 12.15 6.98 -5.03
CA TYR A 264 11.62 5.61 -5.07
C TYR A 264 12.59 4.65 -5.77
N ASN A 265 13.46 5.17 -6.65
CA ASN A 265 14.54 4.40 -7.26
C ASN A 265 15.68 5.32 -7.72
N LEU A 266 16.77 5.35 -6.94
CA LEU A 266 17.90 6.26 -7.17
C LEU A 266 18.50 6.21 -8.59
N TYR A 267 18.43 5.04 -9.25
CA TYR A 267 19.04 4.83 -10.56
C TYR A 267 18.05 4.93 -11.72
N ALA A 268 16.77 5.15 -11.42
CA ALA A 268 15.74 5.42 -12.42
C ALA A 268 15.68 6.91 -12.77
N PRO A 269 15.20 7.28 -13.97
CA PRO A 269 14.90 8.67 -14.26
C PRO A 269 13.77 9.19 -13.34
N CYS A 270 13.75 10.51 -13.10
CA CYS A 270 12.59 11.19 -12.51
C CYS A 270 11.56 11.46 -13.63
N PRO A 271 10.34 10.90 -13.58
CA PRO A 271 9.27 11.25 -14.51
C PRO A 271 8.98 12.76 -14.47
N GLY A 272 8.68 13.38 -15.62
CA GLY A 272 8.56 14.85 -15.72
C GLY A 272 9.89 15.57 -15.96
N GLY A 273 11.02 14.91 -15.71
CA GLY A 273 12.36 15.43 -15.98
C GLY A 273 12.75 16.57 -15.05
N VAL A 274 13.76 17.33 -15.45
CA VAL A 274 14.35 18.43 -14.68
C VAL A 274 13.90 19.78 -15.25
N GLY A 275 13.13 20.57 -14.50
CA GLY A 275 12.79 21.95 -14.88
C GLY A 275 14.05 22.83 -15.03
N GLN A 276 14.18 23.58 -16.13
CA GLN A 276 15.41 24.32 -16.45
C GLN A 276 15.80 25.47 -15.48
N ARG A 277 14.99 25.80 -14.45
CA ARG A 277 15.28 26.92 -13.53
C ARG A 277 14.65 26.75 -12.14
N VAL A 278 15.48 26.82 -11.10
CA VAL A 278 15.09 27.19 -9.73
C VAL A 278 16.04 28.29 -9.22
N GLY A 279 15.62 29.55 -9.29
CA GLY A 279 16.37 30.70 -8.73
C GLY A 279 17.72 31.05 -9.40
N ASN A 280 18.51 31.88 -8.70
CA ASN A 280 19.82 32.42 -9.13
C ASN A 280 21.01 31.47 -8.88
N ILE A 281 20.77 30.21 -8.54
CA ILE A 281 21.84 29.23 -8.30
C ILE A 281 22.13 28.52 -9.63
N PRO A 282 23.34 28.69 -10.21
CA PRO A 282 23.70 27.95 -11.40
C PRO A 282 23.77 26.47 -11.06
N VAL A 283 23.09 25.65 -11.87
CA VAL A 283 23.21 24.18 -11.85
C VAL A 283 24.69 23.83 -11.97
N ARG A 284 25.34 23.45 -10.86
CA ARG A 284 26.68 22.85 -10.93
C ARG A 284 26.49 21.47 -11.54
N LYS A 285 27.03 21.29 -12.75
CA LYS A 285 27.28 19.95 -13.31
C LYS A 285 28.14 19.19 -12.31
N VAL A 286 27.51 18.34 -11.50
CA VAL A 286 28.21 17.21 -10.90
C VAL A 286 28.41 16.25 -12.06
N ASN A 287 29.66 15.95 -12.39
CA ASN A 287 29.98 14.99 -13.45
C ASN A 287 29.22 13.67 -13.15
N HIS A 288 28.26 13.35 -14.01
CA HIS A 288 27.48 12.11 -14.14
C HIS A 288 26.08 11.97 -13.53
N LEU A 289 25.49 12.97 -12.86
CA LEU A 289 24.06 12.93 -12.50
C LEU A 289 23.39 14.28 -12.83
N VAL A 290 22.35 14.23 -13.67
CA VAL A 290 21.52 15.39 -14.03
C VAL A 290 20.49 15.58 -12.92
N LEU A 291 20.46 16.77 -12.31
CA LEU A 291 19.62 17.14 -11.17
C LEU A 291 18.62 18.26 -11.56
N VAL A 292 17.40 18.20 -10.97
CA VAL A 292 16.43 19.25 -10.50
C VAL A 292 14.96 19.15 -11.00
N ASP A 293 14.06 18.51 -10.24
CA ASP A 293 12.60 18.81 -10.18
C ASP A 293 11.95 18.24 -8.89
N PRO A 294 11.04 18.97 -8.22
CA PRO A 294 10.28 18.51 -7.05
C PRO A 294 9.04 17.64 -7.36
N SER A 295 8.78 17.28 -8.62
CA SER A 295 7.67 16.38 -9.02
C SER A 295 7.94 14.89 -8.79
N CYS A 296 9.04 14.56 -8.10
CA CYS A 296 9.39 13.19 -7.72
C CYS A 296 8.66 12.72 -6.43
N HIS A 297 7.49 13.30 -6.13
CA HIS A 297 6.64 13.06 -4.96
C HIS A 297 5.19 12.79 -5.33
#